data_AF-L7YFD0-F1
#
_entry.id   AF-L7YFD0-F1
#
_cell.length_a   1.000
_cell.length_b   1.000
_cell.length_c   1.000
_cell.angle_alpha   90.00
_cell.angle_beta   90.00
_cell.angle_gamma   90.00
#
_symmetry.space_group_name_H-M   'P 1'
#
loop_
_entity.id
_entity.type
_entity.pdbx_description
1 polymer ?
#
loop_
_entity_poly.entity_id
_entity_poly.type
_entity_poly.pdbx_seq_one_letter_code
_entity_poly.pdbx_strand_id
1 'polypeptide(L)' 'YYRYVKGTGSLLATVQPKKKGKSSPLKEQCLRFFTPREVANLHSFPEDFHFPQQISLRQRYALLGNSLSIAVVAPLLR' A
#
# COMPACT_ATOMS: atom_id res chain seq x y z
N TYR A 1 21.40 -0.71 -10.49
CA TYR A 1 20.08 -1.34 -10.72
C TYR A 1 18.98 -0.50 -10.09
N TYR A 2 18.42 0.47 -10.83
CA TYR A 2 17.25 1.23 -10.39
C TYR A 2 15.99 0.58 -10.96
N ARG A 3 15.13 0.05 -10.08
CA ARG A 3 13.82 -0.49 -10.46
C ARG A 3 12.87 0.69 -10.63
N TYR A 4 12.75 1.21 -11.85
CA TYR A 4 11.79 2.25 -12.19
C TYR A 4 10.37 1.67 -12.06
N VAL A 5 9.56 2.22 -11.16
CA VAL A 5 8.17 1.81 -10.95
C VAL A 5 7.28 2.96 -11.40
N LYS A 6 6.53 2.74 -12.49
CA LYS A 6 5.66 3.74 -13.11
C LYS A 6 4.29 3.69 -12.38
N GLY A 7 3.95 4.77 -11.67
CA GLY A 7 2.67 4.95 -10.94
C GLY A 7 2.83 5.83 -9.69
N THR A 8 1.73 6.23 -9.06
CA THR A 8 1.70 6.80 -7.69
C THR A 8 2.05 5.68 -6.70
N GLY A 9 3.34 5.34 -6.64
CA GLY A 9 3.83 4.28 -5.76
C GLY A 9 3.51 4.61 -4.31
N SER A 10 2.71 3.76 -3.67
CA SER A 10 2.44 3.81 -2.25
C SER A 10 3.75 3.41 -1.53
N LEU A 11 4.59 4.40 -1.22
CA LEU A 11 5.80 4.24 -0.42
C LEU A 11 5.49 4.57 1.02
N LEU A 12 5.91 3.70 1.93
CA LEU A 12 5.81 3.85 3.36
C LEU A 12 7.22 4.08 3.92
N ALA A 13 7.39 5.19 4.64
CA ALA A 13 8.58 5.42 5.45
C ALA A 13 8.40 4.70 6.78
N THR A 14 9.25 3.71 7.06
CA THR A 14 9.19 2.95 8.33
C THR A 14 9.98 3.60 9.46
N VAL A 15 10.86 4.55 9.14
CA VAL A 15 11.71 5.22 10.13
C VAL A 15 11.17 6.63 10.38
N GLN A 16 10.83 6.93 11.63
CA GLN A 16 10.43 8.29 12.00
C GLN A 16 11.65 9.21 11.98
N PRO A 17 11.57 10.38 11.32
CA PRO A 17 12.68 11.33 11.30
C PRO A 17 12.90 11.91 12.70
N LYS A 18 14.14 11.81 13.21
CA LYS A 18 14.53 12.34 14.53
C LYS A 18 14.41 13.88 14.66
N LYS A 19 14.25 14.61 13.56
CA LYS A 19 14.07 16.08 13.53
C LYS A 19 12.91 16.44 12.61
N LYS A 20 11.82 16.99 13.17
CA LYS A 20 10.75 17.62 12.38
C LYS A 20 11.31 18.88 11.72
N GLY A 21 11.38 18.92 10.39
CA GLY A 21 11.66 20.15 9.62
C GLY A 21 12.94 20.20 8.77
N LYS A 22 13.79 19.15 8.77
CA LYS A 22 14.88 19.02 7.77
C LYS A 22 14.67 17.75 6.97
N SER A 23 14.56 17.85 5.65
CA SER A 23 14.46 16.70 4.76
C SER A 23 15.76 15.90 4.83
N SER A 24 15.76 14.78 5.55
CA SER A 24 16.83 13.79 5.40
C SER A 24 16.79 13.22 3.98
N PRO A 25 17.94 12.84 3.40
CA PRO A 25 17.98 12.15 2.11
C PRO A 25 17.00 10.97 2.08
N LEU A 26 16.28 10.77 0.97
CA LEU A 26 15.30 9.67 0.82
C LEU A 26 15.86 8.28 1.18
N LYS A 27 17.18 8.10 0.99
CA LYS A 27 17.90 6.86 1.33
C LYS A 27 17.91 6.54 2.83
N GLU A 28 17.83 7.57 3.69
CA GLU A 28 17.82 7.44 5.14
C GLU A 28 16.40 7.21 5.71
N GLN A 29 15.37 7.34 4.88
CA GLN A 29 13.97 7.22 5.29
C GLN A 29 13.43 5.78 5.24
N CYS A 30 14.30 4.81 4.90
CA CYS A 30 13.96 3.38 4.78
C CYS A 30 12.61 3.15 4.11
N LEU A 31 12.43 3.77 2.93
CA LEU A 31 11.19 3.67 2.18
C LEU A 31 10.99 2.24 1.68
N ARG A 32 9.81 1.67 1.96
CA ARG A 32 9.36 0.40 1.39
C ARG A 32 8.01 0.56 0.73
N PHE A 33 7.62 -0.40 -0.10
CA PHE A 33 6.24 -0.47 -0.59
C PHE A 33 5.29 -0.95 0.51
N PHE A 34 4.04 -0.51 0.46
CA PHE A 34 2.97 -1.15 1.23
C PHE A 34 2.78 -2.58 0.75
N THR A 35 2.59 -3.49 1.68
CA THR A 35 2.24 -4.88 1.40
C THR A 35 0.81 -4.98 0.84
N PRO A 36 0.45 -6.07 0.15
CA PRO A 36 -0.93 -6.26 -0.30
C PRO A 36 -1.95 -6.22 0.85
N ARG A 37 -1.56 -6.66 2.06
CA ARG A 37 -2.43 -6.59 3.24
C ARG A 37 -2.64 -5.16 3.71
N GLU A 38 -1.60 -4.34 3.76
CA GLU A 38 -1.72 -2.93 4.13
C GLU A 38 -2.56 -2.15 3.10
N VAL A 39 -2.40 -2.44 1.81
CA VAL A 39 -3.26 -1.86 0.77
C VAL A 39 -4.72 -2.31 0.96
N ALA A 40 -4.97 -3.58 1.27
CA ALA A 40 -6.32 -4.05 1.58
C ALA A 40 -6.92 -3.34 2.81
N ASN A 41 -6.11 -3.06 3.84
CA ASN A 41 -6.55 -2.29 5.00
C ASN A 41 -6.96 -0.85 4.62
N LEU A 42 -6.22 -0.20 3.70
CA LEU A 42 -6.61 1.12 3.19
C LEU A 42 -7.96 1.09 2.46
N HIS A 43 -8.25 0.00 1.75
CA HIS A 43 -9.55 -0.24 1.14
C HIS A 43 -10.63 -0.74 2.12
N SER A 44 -10.32 -0.79 3.42
CA SER A 44 -11.21 -1.25 4.50
C SER A 44 -11.71 -2.70 4.32
N PHE A 45 -10.87 -3.57 3.74
CA PHE A 45 -11.15 -5.01 3.74
C PHE A 45 -11.04 -5.59 5.15
N PRO A 46 -11.89 -6.58 5.50
CA PRO A 46 -11.86 -7.22 6.81
C PRO A 46 -10.53 -7.94 7.08
N GLU A 47 -10.19 -8.18 8.35
CA GLU A 47 -8.94 -8.83 8.77
C GLU A 47 -8.79 -10.24 8.19
N ASP A 48 -9.90 -10.98 8.07
CA ASP A 48 -9.93 -12.34 7.53
C ASP A 48 -9.76 -12.41 5.99
N PHE A 49 -9.75 -11.27 5.30
CA PHE A 49 -9.57 -11.24 3.86
C PHE A 49 -8.13 -11.61 3.46
N HIS A 50 -7.96 -12.74 2.79
CA HIS A 50 -6.66 -13.24 2.31
C HIS A 50 -6.72 -13.69 0.86
N PHE A 51 -5.62 -13.47 0.14
CA PHE A 51 -5.46 -13.97 -1.23
C PHE A 51 -5.06 -15.45 -1.23
N PRO A 52 -5.59 -16.27 -2.15
CA PRO A 52 -5.13 -17.64 -2.36
C PRO A 52 -3.62 -17.70 -2.61
N GLN A 53 -2.97 -18.80 -2.18
CA GLN A 53 -1.52 -18.96 -2.32
C GLN A 53 -1.06 -18.95 -3.78
N GLN A 54 -1.91 -19.35 -4.72
CA GLN A 54 -1.61 -19.38 -6.15
C GLN A 54 -1.45 -17.99 -6.78
N ILE A 55 -2.00 -16.93 -6.15
CA ILE A 55 -1.97 -15.58 -6.71
C ILE A 55 -0.63 -14.90 -6.44
N SER A 56 0.08 -14.53 -7.51
CA SER A 56 1.36 -13.85 -7.45
C SER A 56 1.24 -12.45 -6.83
N LEU A 57 2.33 -11.95 -6.25
CA LEU A 57 2.38 -10.61 -5.63
C LEU A 57 1.92 -9.50 -6.60
N ARG A 58 2.34 -9.59 -7.88
CA ARG A 58 1.95 -8.60 -8.91
C ARG A 58 0.44 -8.62 -9.16
N GLN A 59 -0.17 -9.80 -9.22
CA GLN A 59 -1.62 -9.93 -9.39
C GLN A 59 -2.37 -9.39 -8.17
N ARG A 60 -1.88 -9.63 -6.95
CA ARG A 60 -2.49 -9.05 -5.74
C ARG A 60 -2.53 -7.53 -5.79
N TYR A 61 -1.41 -6.88 -6.17
CA TYR A 61 -1.39 -5.43 -6.34
C TYR A 61 -2.31 -4.95 -7.47
N ALA A 62 -2.36 -5.68 -8.60
CA ALA A 62 -3.26 -5.32 -9.69
C ALA A 62 -4.74 -5.42 -9.28
N LEU A 63 -5.13 -6.47 -8.56
CA LEU A 63 -6.47 -6.66 -8.05
C LEU A 63 -6.86 -5.57 -7.04
N LEU A 64 -5.97 -5.27 -6.09
CA LEU A 64 -6.22 -4.21 -5.11
C LEU A 64 -6.30 -2.83 -5.74
N GLY A 65 -5.39 -2.51 -6.67
CA GLY A 65 -5.37 -1.22 -7.36
C GLY A 65 -6.60 -1.00 -8.23
N ASN A 66 -7.22 -2.07 -8.73
CA ASN A 66 -8.48 -2.02 -9.47
C ASN A 66 -9.73 -2.13 -8.57
N SER A 67 -9.55 -2.39 -7.28
CA SER A 67 -10.64 -2.54 -6.33
C SER A 67 -11.15 -1.19 -5.81
N LEU A 68 -12.26 -1.22 -5.08
CA LEU A 68 -12.90 -0.05 -4.49
C LEU A 68 -12.77 -0.08 -2.97
N SER A 69 -12.88 1.08 -2.32
CA SER A 69 -12.89 1.15 -0.86
C SER A 69 -14.26 0.76 -0.31
N ILE A 70 -14.31 -0.27 0.53
CA ILE A 70 -15.55 -0.76 1.17
C ILE A 70 -16.15 0.34 2.05
N ALA A 71 -15.34 1.15 2.71
CA ALA A 71 -15.81 2.27 3.53
C ALA A 71 -16.61 3.31 2.73
N VAL A 72 -16.33 3.46 1.42
CA VAL A 72 -17.05 4.38 0.53
C VAL A 72 -18.28 3.73 -0.06
N VAL A 73 -18.19 2.46 -0.46
CA VAL A 73 -19.30 1.76 -1.15
C VAL A 73 -20.38 1.32 -0.16
N ALA A 74 -20.03 0.90 1.06
CA ALA A 74 -21.01 0.38 2.02
C ALA A 74 -22.12 1.38 2.39
N PRO A 75 -21.85 2.69 2.56
CA PRO A 75 -22.92 3.69 2.71
C PRO A 75 -23.77 3.91 1.46
N LEU A 76 -23.23 3.70 0.25
CA LEU A 76 -23.93 3.94 -1.02
C LEU A 76 -24.92 2.83 -1.40
N LEU A 77 -24.76 1.65 -0.82
CA LEU A 77 -25.64 0.49 -1.04
C LEU A 77 -26.80 0.42 -0.02
N ARG A 78 -26.94 1.44 0.83
CA ARG A 78 -28.07 1.61 1.75
C ARG A 78 -29.16 2.46 1.12
#